data_AF-A0A952NTF4-F1
#
_entry.id   AF-A0A952NTF4-F1
#
_cell.length_a   1.000
_cell.length_b   1.000
_cell.length_c   1.000
_cell.angle_alpha   90.00
_cell.angle_beta   90.00
_cell.angle_gamma   90.00
#
_symmetry.space_group_name_H-M   'P 1'
#
loop_
_entity.id
_entity.type
_entity.pdbx_description
1 polymer ?
#
loop_
_entity_poly.entity_id
_entity_poly.type
_entity_poly.pdbx_seq_one_letter_code
_entity_poly.pdbx_strand_id
1 'polypeptide(L)'
;MKVDALLSAGGIPQPGESLYEFSQGRSKALIEIAGKPMVQWILDALSQAQHIGNVVIVGLSEADGLTCEKPLSYVPNQGEMLPNIRAGARKIVELNPEASYCVLVPSDTPAISGAMVDWVLGQLRVPEDEMLYNVVTREVMEARFPDSRRTFTRLKDAEVCGGDITPVALSVILSSGGTWEKLSAARKSPLKQAALIGFDTLFLALIRQLSIAAAAQRASRSLGLRARAQFCPYAEIGMDVDKAHHLEVMRAYLEAKR
;
A
#
# COMPACT_ATOMS: atom_id res chain seq x y z
N MET A 1 5.88 19.32 -1.43
CA MET A 1 6.45 18.61 -2.59
C MET A 1 5.31 17.94 -3.34
N LYS A 2 5.19 18.09 -4.66
CA LYS A 2 4.28 17.25 -5.45
C LYS A 2 4.97 15.93 -5.80
N VAL A 3 4.25 14.82 -5.72
CA VAL A 3 4.72 13.48 -6.10
C VAL A 3 3.69 12.79 -6.99
N ASP A 4 4.13 11.76 -7.70
CA ASP A 4 3.24 10.94 -8.51
C ASP A 4 2.76 9.73 -7.71
N ALA A 5 1.49 9.35 -7.92
CA ALA A 5 0.90 8.16 -7.34
C ALA A 5 1.08 6.97 -8.28
N LEU A 6 1.57 5.85 -7.73
CA LEU A 6 1.61 4.56 -8.42
C LEU A 6 0.51 3.67 -7.84
N LEU A 7 -0.58 3.53 -8.58
CA LEU A 7 -1.75 2.74 -8.21
C LEU A 7 -1.61 1.31 -8.74
N SER A 8 -1.44 0.35 -7.83
CA SER A 8 -1.29 -1.07 -8.19
C SER A 8 -2.65 -1.79 -8.28
N ALA A 9 -3.03 -2.19 -9.49
CA ALA A 9 -4.35 -2.75 -9.82
C ALA A 9 -4.29 -4.05 -10.65
N GLY A 10 -3.12 -4.70 -10.71
CA GLY A 10 -2.90 -5.93 -11.47
C GLY A 10 -3.29 -7.23 -10.77
N GLY A 11 -3.91 -7.17 -9.58
CA GLY A 11 -4.31 -8.36 -8.82
C GLY A 11 -5.56 -9.01 -9.39
N ILE A 12 -5.46 -10.29 -9.78
CA ILE A 12 -6.58 -11.08 -10.31
C ILE A 12 -6.79 -12.27 -9.36
N PRO A 13 -7.89 -12.29 -8.59
CA PRO A 13 -8.21 -13.42 -7.73
C PRO A 13 -8.34 -14.72 -8.53
N GLN A 14 -7.86 -15.83 -7.97
CA GLN A 14 -7.92 -17.17 -8.56
C GLN A 14 -9.06 -18.02 -7.95
N PRO A 15 -9.54 -19.06 -8.65
CA PRO A 15 -10.56 -19.96 -8.09
C PRO A 15 -10.15 -20.50 -6.71
N GLY A 16 -11.06 -20.39 -5.73
CA GLY A 16 -10.82 -20.76 -4.33
C GLY A 16 -10.30 -19.63 -3.44
N GLU A 17 -9.92 -18.48 -4.01
CA GLU A 17 -9.59 -17.28 -3.22
C GLU A 17 -10.86 -16.52 -2.82
N SER A 18 -10.82 -15.86 -1.65
CA SER A 18 -12.00 -15.28 -0.99
C SER A 18 -12.78 -14.25 -1.84
N LEU A 19 -12.13 -13.61 -2.81
CA LEU A 19 -12.73 -12.56 -3.63
C LEU A 19 -13.06 -13.01 -5.06
N TYR A 20 -12.78 -14.27 -5.40
CA TYR A 20 -13.00 -14.79 -6.75
C TYR A 20 -14.47 -14.73 -7.17
N GLU A 21 -15.40 -15.06 -6.27
CA GLU A 21 -16.83 -15.00 -6.55
C GLU A 21 -17.33 -13.58 -6.86
N PHE A 22 -16.63 -12.55 -6.39
CA PHE A 22 -16.97 -11.16 -6.64
C PHE A 22 -16.25 -10.60 -7.87
N SER A 23 -15.04 -11.07 -8.18
CA SER A 23 -14.27 -10.61 -9.34
C SER A 23 -14.58 -11.41 -10.61
N GLN A 24 -15.05 -12.66 -10.49
CA GLN A 24 -15.32 -13.57 -11.60
C GLN A 24 -14.12 -13.71 -12.56
N GLY A 25 -12.91 -13.81 -11.98
CA GLY A 25 -11.64 -13.90 -12.72
C GLY A 25 -11.18 -12.58 -13.37
N ARG A 26 -11.84 -11.46 -13.10
CA ARG A 26 -11.38 -10.11 -13.47
C ARG A 26 -10.50 -9.51 -12.37
N SER A 27 -9.97 -8.32 -12.62
CA SER A 27 -9.17 -7.61 -11.62
C SER A 27 -9.99 -7.36 -10.34
N LYS A 28 -9.36 -7.61 -9.18
CA LYS A 28 -9.87 -7.29 -7.83
C LYS A 28 -10.25 -5.82 -7.71
N ALA A 29 -9.47 -4.96 -8.37
CA ALA A 29 -9.63 -3.51 -8.38
C ALA A 29 -10.99 -3.06 -8.95
N LEU A 30 -11.63 -3.90 -9.77
CA LEU A 30 -12.90 -3.61 -10.45
C LEU A 30 -14.13 -4.17 -9.71
N ILE A 31 -13.94 -4.85 -8.57
CA ILE A 31 -15.06 -5.29 -7.74
C ILE A 31 -15.88 -4.07 -7.36
N GLU A 32 -17.20 -4.16 -7.53
CA GLU A 32 -18.13 -3.07 -7.22
C GLU A 32 -18.27 -2.89 -5.70
N ILE A 33 -18.16 -1.63 -5.27
CA ILE A 33 -18.40 -1.17 -3.90
C ILE A 33 -19.20 0.14 -3.92
N ALA A 34 -20.38 0.15 -3.30
CA ALA A 34 -21.20 1.33 -3.05
C ALA A 34 -21.53 2.18 -4.31
N GLY A 35 -21.69 1.52 -5.46
CA GLY A 35 -22.10 2.09 -6.74
C GLY A 35 -20.97 2.39 -7.73
N LYS A 36 -19.71 2.08 -7.41
CA LYS A 36 -18.58 2.26 -8.34
C LYS A 36 -17.50 1.18 -8.15
N PRO A 37 -16.60 0.97 -9.14
CA PRO A 37 -15.46 0.08 -8.97
C PRO A 37 -14.62 0.47 -7.76
N MET A 38 -14.13 -0.50 -6.99
CA MET A 38 -13.29 -0.29 -5.80
C MET A 38 -12.17 0.72 -6.08
N VAL A 39 -11.43 0.57 -7.18
CA VAL A 39 -10.35 1.46 -7.60
C VAL A 39 -10.78 2.91 -7.85
N GLN A 40 -12.03 3.14 -8.25
CA GLN A 40 -12.54 4.50 -8.48
C GLN A 40 -12.60 5.29 -7.16
N TRP A 41 -12.87 4.65 -6.01
CA TRP A 41 -12.79 5.34 -4.71
C TRP A 41 -11.38 5.87 -4.43
N ILE A 42 -10.35 5.09 -4.78
CA ILE A 42 -8.95 5.51 -4.64
C ILE A 42 -8.63 6.65 -5.62
N LEU A 43 -9.11 6.60 -6.86
CA LEU A 43 -8.89 7.68 -7.83
C LEU A 43 -9.56 8.99 -7.43
N ASP A 44 -10.75 8.93 -6.82
CA ASP A 44 -11.41 10.12 -6.28
C ASP A 44 -10.59 10.73 -5.13
N ALA A 45 -10.06 9.89 -4.24
CA ALA A 45 -9.17 10.33 -3.17
C ALA A 45 -7.87 10.98 -3.71
N LEU A 46 -7.24 10.37 -4.71
CA LEU A 46 -6.04 10.91 -5.35
C LEU A 46 -6.32 12.20 -6.14
N SER A 47 -7.52 12.34 -6.71
CA SER A 47 -7.98 13.57 -7.37
C SER A 47 -8.03 14.75 -6.39
N GLN A 48 -8.52 14.48 -5.17
CA GLN A 48 -8.64 15.47 -4.10
C GLN A 48 -7.32 15.78 -3.37
N ALA A 49 -6.32 14.91 -3.47
CA ALA A 49 -5.02 15.12 -2.83
C ALA A 49 -4.27 16.29 -3.47
N GLN A 50 -3.74 17.19 -2.63
CA GLN A 50 -3.05 18.40 -3.07
C GLN A 50 -1.62 18.11 -3.53
N HIS A 51 -0.96 17.14 -2.89
CA HIS A 51 0.43 16.78 -3.18
C HIS A 51 0.55 15.76 -4.31
N ILE A 52 -0.55 15.25 -4.86
CA ILE A 52 -0.51 14.36 -6.02
C ILE A 52 -0.51 15.17 -7.33
N GLY A 53 0.52 14.95 -8.13
CA GLY A 53 0.71 15.55 -9.45
C GLY A 53 0.05 14.73 -10.55
N ASN A 54 0.47 13.47 -10.70
CA ASN A 54 -0.03 12.53 -11.69
C ASN A 54 -0.37 11.17 -11.04
N VAL A 55 -1.19 10.37 -11.73
CA VAL A 55 -1.52 9.00 -11.33
C VAL A 55 -1.11 8.03 -12.43
N VAL A 56 -0.33 7.02 -12.06
CA VAL A 56 0.03 5.89 -12.92
C VAL A 56 -0.63 4.62 -12.38
N ILE A 57 -1.56 4.05 -13.14
CA ILE A 57 -2.20 2.78 -12.81
C ILE A 57 -1.47 1.64 -13.50
N VAL A 58 -1.17 0.59 -12.75
CA VAL A 58 -0.60 -0.64 -13.31
C VAL A 58 -1.60 -1.78 -13.23
N GLY A 59 -1.92 -2.38 -14.38
CA GLY A 59 -2.75 -3.58 -14.49
C GLY A 59 -4.21 -3.35 -14.88
N LEU A 60 -4.57 -2.12 -15.24
CA LEU A 60 -5.85 -1.73 -15.86
C LEU A 60 -5.58 -0.90 -17.12
N SER A 61 -6.64 -0.48 -17.81
CA SER A 61 -6.60 0.23 -19.09
C SER A 61 -7.68 1.31 -19.19
N GLU A 62 -7.58 2.17 -20.20
CA GLU A 62 -8.62 3.17 -20.50
C GLU A 62 -9.99 2.55 -20.76
N ALA A 63 -10.04 1.31 -21.26
CA ALA A 63 -11.29 0.60 -21.51
C ALA A 63 -12.08 0.27 -20.24
N ASP A 64 -11.45 0.35 -19.06
CA ASP A 64 -12.10 0.13 -17.77
C ASP A 64 -12.94 1.34 -17.31
N GLY A 65 -12.92 2.45 -18.06
CA GLY A 65 -13.85 3.59 -17.88
C GLY A 65 -13.63 4.39 -16.60
N LEU A 66 -12.42 4.37 -16.05
CA LEU A 66 -12.06 5.08 -14.81
C LEU A 66 -11.83 6.57 -15.06
N THR A 67 -12.10 7.39 -14.05
CA THR A 67 -11.94 8.85 -14.12
C THR A 67 -11.03 9.37 -13.01
N CYS A 68 -10.28 10.43 -13.29
CA CYS A 68 -9.42 11.12 -12.33
C CYS A 68 -9.27 12.58 -12.76
N GLU A 69 -9.28 13.52 -11.80
CA GLU A 69 -9.05 14.94 -12.11
C GLU A 69 -7.56 15.24 -12.38
N LYS A 70 -6.66 14.35 -11.95
CA LYS A 70 -5.23 14.43 -12.26
C LYS A 70 -4.93 13.72 -13.59
N PRO A 71 -3.83 14.07 -14.28
CA PRO A 71 -3.35 13.30 -15.41
C PRO A 71 -3.18 11.83 -15.03
N LEU A 72 -3.82 10.97 -15.82
CA LEU A 72 -3.92 9.54 -15.57
C LEU A 72 -3.23 8.77 -16.70
N SER A 73 -2.31 7.89 -16.33
CA SER A 73 -1.58 7.02 -17.27
C SER A 73 -1.73 5.56 -16.91
N TYR A 74 -1.80 4.71 -17.93
CA TYR A 74 -1.97 3.27 -17.76
C TYR A 74 -0.72 2.49 -18.16
N VAL A 75 -0.40 1.47 -17.38
CA VAL A 75 0.69 0.53 -17.63
C VAL A 75 0.11 -0.90 -17.60
N PRO A 76 0.37 -1.74 -18.62
CA PRO A 76 -0.12 -3.12 -18.65
C PRO A 76 0.34 -3.95 -17.45
N ASN A 77 -0.46 -4.96 -17.10
CA ASN A 77 -0.10 -5.91 -16.04
C ASN A 77 1.15 -6.72 -16.44
N GLN A 78 2.12 -6.79 -15.54
CA GLN A 78 3.38 -7.53 -15.66
C GLN A 78 3.34 -8.90 -14.95
N GLY A 79 2.16 -9.31 -14.47
CA GLY A 79 1.91 -10.63 -13.87
C GLY A 79 2.30 -10.77 -12.40
N GLU A 80 3.32 -10.03 -11.94
CA GLU A 80 3.75 -10.04 -10.54
C GLU A 80 3.85 -8.63 -9.94
N MET A 81 3.69 -8.53 -8.62
CA MET A 81 3.70 -7.26 -7.87
C MET A 81 4.98 -6.44 -8.10
N LEU A 82 6.15 -7.07 -8.03
CA LEU A 82 7.43 -6.38 -8.17
C LEU A 82 7.66 -5.84 -9.60
N PRO A 83 7.53 -6.66 -10.66
CA PRO A 83 7.51 -6.17 -12.04
C PRO A 83 6.48 -5.05 -12.28
N ASN A 84 5.28 -5.15 -11.70
CA ASN A 84 4.26 -4.11 -11.79
C ASN A 84 4.73 -2.78 -11.19
N ILE A 85 5.23 -2.80 -9.95
CA ILE A 85 5.76 -1.60 -9.28
C ILE A 85 6.91 -0.99 -10.09
N ARG A 86 7.81 -1.81 -10.64
CA ARG A 86 8.91 -1.32 -11.48
C ARG A 86 8.43 -0.70 -12.80
N ALA A 87 7.46 -1.31 -13.46
CA ALA A 87 6.90 -0.77 -14.69
C ALA A 87 6.20 0.57 -14.45
N GLY A 88 5.41 0.68 -13.36
CA GLY A 88 4.82 1.94 -12.94
C GLY A 88 5.85 3.02 -12.61
N ALA A 89 6.91 2.67 -11.85
CA ALA A 89 7.98 3.61 -11.51
C ALA A 89 8.76 4.09 -12.73
N ARG A 90 9.02 3.22 -13.71
CA ARG A 90 9.63 3.63 -15.00
C ARG A 90 8.74 4.60 -15.75
N LYS A 91 7.41 4.37 -15.77
CA LYS A 91 6.47 5.29 -16.40
C LYS A 91 6.44 6.66 -15.69
N ILE A 92 6.55 6.68 -14.36
CA ILE A 92 6.69 7.93 -13.60
C ILE A 92 7.94 8.70 -14.04
N VAL A 93 9.10 8.05 -14.11
CA VAL A 93 10.35 8.69 -14.55
C VAL A 93 10.27 9.14 -16.02
N GLU A 94 9.59 8.39 -16.89
CA GLU A 94 9.35 8.78 -18.28
C GLU A 94 8.51 10.07 -18.38
N LEU A 95 7.45 10.18 -17.56
CA LEU A 95 6.56 11.35 -17.54
C LEU A 95 7.19 12.56 -16.83
N ASN A 96 8.03 12.30 -15.82
CA ASN A 96 8.68 13.30 -15.01
C ASN A 96 10.10 12.86 -14.64
N PRO A 97 11.12 13.20 -15.47
CA PRO A 97 12.50 12.82 -15.24
C PRO A 97 13.11 13.33 -13.92
N GLU A 98 12.56 14.40 -13.36
CA GLU A 98 12.99 14.98 -12.09
C GLU A 98 12.33 14.32 -10.86
N ALA A 99 11.40 13.37 -11.08
CA ALA A 99 10.73 12.66 -9.99
C ALA A 99 11.76 11.86 -9.18
N SER A 100 11.85 12.18 -7.88
CA SER A 100 12.71 11.45 -6.94
C SER A 100 11.94 10.48 -6.05
N TYR A 101 10.64 10.72 -5.85
CA TYR A 101 9.75 9.93 -5.01
C TYR A 101 8.43 9.67 -5.72
N CYS A 102 7.80 8.56 -5.37
CA CYS A 102 6.39 8.31 -5.65
C CYS A 102 5.68 7.84 -4.37
N VAL A 103 4.35 7.81 -4.41
CA VAL A 103 3.55 7.13 -3.39
C VAL A 103 2.94 5.86 -3.99
N LEU A 104 3.25 4.72 -3.37
CA LEU A 104 2.60 3.46 -3.68
C LEU A 104 1.24 3.43 -3.02
N VAL A 105 0.21 3.12 -3.81
CA VAL A 105 -1.17 2.99 -3.36
C VAL A 105 -1.74 1.70 -3.95
N PRO A 106 -2.23 0.76 -3.14
CA PRO A 106 -2.92 -0.40 -3.68
C PRO A 106 -4.38 -0.10 -3.96
N SER A 107 -4.93 -0.82 -4.92
CA SER A 107 -6.30 -0.64 -5.43
C SER A 107 -7.41 -1.16 -4.50
N ASP A 108 -7.06 -1.66 -3.32
CA ASP A 108 -7.96 -2.33 -2.38
C ASP A 108 -8.17 -1.61 -1.05
N THR A 109 -7.79 -0.33 -0.97
CA THR A 109 -8.05 0.55 0.17
C THR A 109 -9.08 1.63 -0.15
N PRO A 110 -10.34 1.27 -0.48
CA PRO A 110 -11.32 2.22 -1.03
C PRO A 110 -11.81 3.27 -0.01
N ALA A 111 -11.46 3.13 1.26
CA ALA A 111 -11.87 4.05 2.32
C ALA A 111 -11.00 5.32 2.43
N ILE A 112 -9.85 5.38 1.75
CA ILE A 112 -8.89 6.48 1.88
C ILE A 112 -9.47 7.80 1.34
N SER A 113 -8.90 8.92 1.77
CA SER A 113 -9.26 10.26 1.27
C SER A 113 -8.02 11.06 0.86
N GLY A 114 -8.21 12.13 0.07
CA GLY A 114 -7.10 13.00 -0.34
C GLY A 114 -6.33 13.59 0.84
N ALA A 115 -7.03 13.98 1.91
CA ALA A 115 -6.42 14.49 3.14
C ALA A 115 -5.54 13.46 3.86
N MET A 116 -5.91 12.17 3.81
CA MET A 116 -5.10 11.09 4.40
C MET A 116 -3.82 10.87 3.59
N VAL A 117 -3.92 10.91 2.25
CA VAL A 117 -2.76 10.83 1.35
C VAL A 117 -1.81 12.00 1.60
N ASP A 118 -2.36 13.23 1.66
CA ASP A 118 -1.58 14.44 1.93
C ASP A 118 -0.92 14.39 3.31
N TRP A 119 -1.62 13.89 4.34
CA TRP A 119 -1.04 13.72 5.66
C TRP A 119 0.14 12.76 5.65
N VAL A 120 0.02 11.59 5.00
CA VAL A 120 1.10 10.60 4.87
C VAL A 120 2.31 11.22 4.16
N LEU A 121 2.09 11.95 3.07
CA LEU A 121 3.15 12.64 2.33
C LEU A 121 3.82 13.73 3.15
N GLY A 122 3.05 14.47 3.97
CA GLY A 122 3.56 15.47 4.89
C GLY A 122 4.45 14.90 6.00
N GLN A 123 4.36 13.59 6.29
CA GLN A 123 5.24 12.94 7.24
C GLN A 123 6.58 12.49 6.65
N LEU A 124 6.75 12.46 5.32
CA LEU A 124 7.98 12.02 4.68
C LEU A 124 9.10 13.05 4.89
N ARG A 125 10.24 12.63 5.45
CA ARG A 125 11.42 13.51 5.62
C ARG A 125 12.35 13.33 4.42
N VAL A 126 12.41 14.34 3.56
CA VAL A 126 13.23 14.30 2.35
C VAL A 126 14.49 15.16 2.56
N PRO A 127 15.70 14.64 2.27
CA PRO A 127 16.00 13.34 1.64
C PRO A 127 16.30 12.19 2.61
N GLU A 128 16.02 12.32 3.91
CA GLU A 128 16.42 11.37 4.97
C GLU A 128 15.76 9.99 4.86
N ASP A 129 14.47 9.95 4.53
CA ASP A 129 13.65 8.75 4.43
C ASP A 129 13.57 8.29 2.97
N GLU A 130 14.09 7.10 2.66
CA GLU A 130 13.95 6.48 1.32
C GLU A 130 12.65 5.70 1.18
N MET A 131 12.03 5.34 2.31
CA MET A 131 10.73 4.66 2.37
C MET A 131 10.06 4.97 3.71
N LEU A 132 8.78 5.33 3.66
CA LEU A 132 7.97 5.56 4.86
C LEU A 132 6.85 4.53 4.94
N TYR A 133 6.96 3.61 5.90
CA TYR A 133 5.95 2.59 6.16
C TYR A 133 4.98 3.05 7.25
N ASN A 134 3.69 2.97 6.97
CA ASN A 134 2.65 3.32 7.92
C ASN A 134 2.21 2.08 8.71
N VAL A 135 1.99 2.25 10.01
CA VAL A 135 1.35 1.25 10.87
C VAL A 135 0.19 1.88 11.61
N VAL A 136 -0.90 1.14 11.78
CA VAL A 136 -2.09 1.60 12.49
C VAL A 136 -2.24 0.78 13.76
N THR A 137 -2.49 1.43 14.89
CA THR A 137 -2.70 0.70 16.15
C THR A 137 -4.04 -0.01 16.16
N ARG A 138 -4.13 -1.08 16.96
CA ARG A 138 -5.39 -1.80 17.19
C ARG A 138 -6.50 -0.85 17.65
N GLU A 139 -6.19 0.08 18.56
CA GLU A 139 -7.18 1.02 19.10
C GLU A 139 -7.75 1.91 18.00
N VAL A 140 -6.91 2.43 17.11
CA VAL A 140 -7.34 3.25 15.96
C VAL A 140 -8.16 2.41 14.98
N MET A 141 -7.72 1.18 14.68
CA MET A 141 -8.45 0.29 13.78
C MET A 141 -9.82 -0.11 14.33
N GLU A 142 -9.88 -0.62 15.56
CA GLU A 142 -11.11 -1.15 16.16
C GLU A 142 -12.09 -0.02 16.51
N ALA A 143 -11.62 1.22 16.74
CA ALA A 143 -12.52 2.37 16.91
C ALA A 143 -13.32 2.71 15.65
N ARG A 144 -12.77 2.44 14.46
CA ARG A 144 -13.40 2.74 13.16
C ARG A 144 -14.02 1.52 12.50
N PHE A 145 -13.35 0.37 12.59
CA PHE A 145 -13.70 -0.90 11.95
C PHE A 145 -13.61 -2.06 12.96
N PRO A 146 -14.46 -2.07 14.00
CA PRO A 146 -14.40 -3.06 15.09
C PRO A 146 -14.50 -4.52 14.59
N ASP A 147 -15.30 -4.77 13.55
CA ASP A 147 -15.54 -6.11 13.00
C ASP A 147 -14.64 -6.46 11.81
N SER A 148 -13.60 -5.66 11.54
CA SER A 148 -12.68 -5.91 10.42
C SER A 148 -11.90 -7.22 10.54
N ARG A 149 -11.72 -7.74 11.77
CA ARG A 149 -10.92 -8.94 12.07
C ARG A 149 -9.51 -8.88 11.46
N ARG A 150 -8.91 -7.70 11.47
CA ARG A 150 -7.54 -7.48 11.00
C ARG A 150 -6.54 -8.27 11.85
N THR A 151 -5.47 -8.70 11.20
CA THR A 151 -4.36 -9.35 11.87
C THR A 151 -3.45 -8.29 12.49
N PHE A 152 -3.19 -8.40 13.79
CA PHE A 152 -2.30 -7.50 14.51
C PHE A 152 -0.99 -8.19 14.87
N THR A 153 0.11 -7.45 14.71
CA THR A 153 1.44 -7.81 15.20
C THR A 153 1.63 -7.16 16.57
N ARG A 154 2.00 -7.98 17.55
CA ARG A 154 2.31 -7.52 18.91
C ARG A 154 3.77 -7.09 19.00
N LEU A 155 3.99 -5.81 19.22
CA LEU A 155 5.30 -5.21 19.45
C LEU A 155 5.42 -4.77 20.91
N LYS A 156 6.61 -4.33 21.32
CA LYS A 156 6.88 -3.93 22.72
C LYS A 156 5.99 -2.76 23.17
N ASP A 157 5.70 -1.86 22.24
CA ASP A 157 5.08 -0.56 22.45
C ASP A 157 3.64 -0.47 21.94
N ALA A 158 3.18 -1.39 21.10
CA ALA A 158 1.81 -1.40 20.55
C ALA A 158 1.42 -2.74 19.92
N GLU A 159 0.11 -2.96 19.77
CA GLU A 159 -0.44 -3.92 18.79
C GLU A 159 -0.80 -3.17 17.51
N VAL A 160 -0.22 -3.54 16.38
CA VAL A 160 -0.37 -2.79 15.13
C VAL A 160 -0.67 -3.67 13.92
N CYS A 161 -1.35 -3.12 12.92
CA CYS A 161 -1.41 -3.67 11.58
C CYS A 161 -0.65 -2.77 10.59
N GLY A 162 -0.31 -3.32 9.44
CA GLY A 162 0.28 -2.57 8.34
C GLY A 162 -0.69 -1.56 7.74
N GLY A 163 -0.16 -0.45 7.26
CA GLY A 163 -0.83 0.52 6.42
C GLY A 163 -0.27 0.49 5.01
N ASP A 164 -1.14 0.65 4.03
CA ASP A 164 -0.87 0.26 2.65
C ASP A 164 -0.39 1.39 1.75
N ILE A 165 -0.59 2.65 2.15
CA ILE A 165 -0.06 3.83 1.46
C ILE A 165 1.39 4.04 1.86
N THR A 166 2.32 4.02 0.91
CA THR A 166 3.76 4.06 1.20
C THR A 166 4.48 5.01 0.25
N PRO A 167 4.93 6.19 0.71
CA PRO A 167 5.89 7.02 -0.01
C PRO A 167 7.26 6.33 -0.06
N VAL A 168 7.89 6.36 -1.23
CA VAL A 168 9.17 5.67 -1.48
C VAL A 168 9.97 6.38 -2.55
N ALA A 169 11.29 6.39 -2.39
CA ALA A 169 12.22 6.92 -3.37
C ALA A 169 12.22 6.03 -4.61
N LEU A 170 12.15 6.64 -5.80
CA LEU A 170 12.18 5.92 -7.07
C LEU A 170 13.49 5.16 -7.27
N SER A 171 14.60 5.67 -6.72
CA SER A 171 15.89 5.00 -6.69
C SER A 171 15.84 3.63 -5.98
N VAL A 172 15.01 3.48 -4.94
CA VAL A 172 14.84 2.19 -4.24
C VAL A 172 14.13 1.17 -5.15
N ILE A 173 13.02 1.58 -5.78
CA ILE A 173 12.24 0.71 -6.67
C ILE A 173 13.04 0.29 -7.90
N LEU A 174 13.76 1.24 -8.49
CA LEU A 174 14.51 1.08 -9.74
C LEU A 174 15.92 0.52 -9.51
N SER A 175 16.37 0.41 -8.26
CA SER A 175 17.68 -0.18 -7.94
C SER A 175 17.79 -1.61 -8.49
N SER A 176 18.96 -1.90 -9.04
CA SER A 176 19.37 -3.24 -9.49
C SER A 176 19.99 -4.09 -8.37
N GLY A 177 20.18 -3.50 -7.17
CA GLY A 177 20.94 -4.07 -6.05
C GLY A 177 20.25 -5.21 -5.28
N GLY A 178 19.15 -5.77 -5.79
CA GLY A 178 18.47 -6.91 -5.18
C GLY A 178 17.70 -6.60 -3.89
N THR A 179 17.74 -5.37 -3.37
CA THR A 179 17.02 -4.98 -2.13
C THR A 179 15.51 -5.16 -2.27
N TRP A 180 14.95 -4.70 -3.38
CA TRP A 180 13.52 -4.80 -3.66
C TRP A 180 13.11 -6.24 -4.02
N GLU A 181 14.00 -7.00 -4.67
CA GLU A 181 13.86 -8.45 -4.88
C GLU A 181 13.85 -9.23 -3.57
N LYS A 182 14.78 -8.93 -2.65
CA LYS A 182 14.82 -9.53 -1.30
C LYS A 182 13.52 -9.24 -0.56
N LEU A 183 13.04 -8.00 -0.59
CA LEU A 183 11.76 -7.61 0.04
C LEU A 183 10.58 -8.38 -0.55
N SER A 184 10.51 -8.49 -1.88
CA SER A 184 9.44 -9.20 -2.60
C SER A 184 9.47 -10.71 -2.36
N ALA A 185 10.64 -11.34 -2.42
CA ALA A 185 10.81 -12.78 -2.19
C ALA A 185 10.48 -13.17 -0.74
N ALA A 186 10.82 -12.30 0.20
CA ALA A 186 10.49 -12.47 1.60
C ALA A 186 8.97 -12.50 1.80
N ARG A 187 8.21 -11.60 1.15
CA ARG A 187 6.75 -11.50 1.30
C ARG A 187 5.97 -12.79 1.05
N LYS A 188 6.52 -13.72 0.26
CA LYS A 188 5.88 -15.01 -0.03
C LYS A 188 6.04 -16.03 1.11
N SER A 189 6.84 -15.75 2.16
CA SER A 189 7.01 -16.65 3.31
C SER A 189 7.37 -15.89 4.59
N PRO A 190 6.50 -15.88 5.62
CA PRO A 190 6.77 -15.22 6.91
C PRO A 190 8.07 -15.69 7.58
N LEU A 191 8.41 -16.97 7.48
CA LEU A 191 9.66 -17.55 8.00
C LEU A 191 10.89 -17.03 7.25
N LYS A 192 10.80 -16.80 5.94
CA LYS A 192 11.89 -16.19 5.15
C LYS A 192 12.02 -14.69 5.41
N GLN A 193 10.91 -13.97 5.65
CA GLN A 193 10.96 -12.58 6.11
C GLN A 193 11.70 -12.47 7.43
N ALA A 194 11.34 -13.31 8.40
CA ALA A 194 12.00 -13.36 9.68
C ALA A 194 13.50 -13.67 9.57
N ALA A 195 13.89 -14.63 8.73
CA ALA A 195 15.28 -15.01 8.54
C ALA A 195 16.13 -13.93 7.85
N LEU A 196 15.55 -13.15 6.94
CA LEU A 196 16.24 -12.04 6.24
C LEU A 196 16.57 -10.87 7.18
N ILE A 197 15.71 -10.60 8.17
CA ILE A 197 15.90 -9.50 9.12
C ILE A 197 16.88 -9.88 10.24
N GLY A 198 17.15 -11.18 10.43
CA GLY A 198 18.08 -11.72 11.42
C GLY A 198 17.38 -12.53 12.50
N PHE A 199 18.02 -13.62 12.94
CA PHE A 199 17.51 -14.52 13.99
C PHE A 199 17.27 -13.81 15.33
N ASP A 200 18.06 -12.78 15.63
CA ASP A 200 17.90 -11.91 16.79
C ASP A 200 16.61 -11.08 16.71
N THR A 201 16.25 -10.59 15.52
CA THR A 201 15.01 -9.85 15.30
C THR A 201 13.79 -10.75 15.39
N LEU A 202 13.87 -11.97 14.83
CA LEU A 202 12.84 -12.98 14.99
C LEU A 202 12.65 -13.33 16.48
N PHE A 203 13.75 -13.55 17.21
CA PHE A 203 13.71 -13.84 18.65
C PHE A 203 13.08 -12.68 19.44
N LEU A 204 13.52 -11.44 19.21
CA LEU A 204 13.00 -10.23 19.87
C LEU A 204 11.53 -9.95 19.53
N ALA A 205 11.10 -10.22 18.29
CA ALA A 205 9.70 -10.14 17.89
C ALA A 205 8.88 -11.25 18.57
N LEU A 206 9.41 -12.49 18.67
CA LEU A 206 8.77 -13.62 19.35
C LEU A 206 8.55 -13.33 20.84
N ILE A 207 9.54 -12.73 21.51
CA ILE A 207 9.42 -12.32 22.92
C ILE A 207 8.79 -10.93 23.11
N ARG A 208 8.28 -10.31 22.03
CA ARG A 208 7.60 -8.99 22.01
C ARG A 208 8.44 -7.85 22.61
N GLN A 209 9.77 -7.91 22.51
CA GLN A 209 10.67 -6.87 23.01
C GLN A 209 11.13 -5.90 21.93
N LEU A 210 10.59 -6.01 20.72
CA LEU A 210 10.92 -5.14 19.60
C LEU A 210 9.93 -3.98 19.51
N SER A 211 10.40 -2.74 19.63
CA SER A 211 9.59 -1.54 19.32
C SER A 211 9.51 -1.30 17.82
N ILE A 212 8.54 -0.51 17.36
CA ILE A 212 8.38 -0.19 15.93
C ILE A 212 9.61 0.52 15.36
N ALA A 213 10.16 1.50 16.10
CA ALA A 213 11.37 2.19 15.69
C ALA A 213 12.56 1.23 15.55
N ALA A 214 12.70 0.28 16.49
CA ALA A 214 13.77 -0.71 16.45
C ALA A 214 13.55 -1.77 15.35
N ALA A 215 12.30 -2.13 15.05
CA ALA A 215 11.95 -3.00 13.93
C ALA A 215 12.29 -2.34 12.60
N ALA A 216 11.88 -1.08 12.40
CA ALA A 216 12.17 -0.31 11.21
C ALA A 216 13.68 -0.11 11.01
N GLN A 217 14.43 0.17 12.08
CA GLN A 217 15.88 0.32 11.99
C GLN A 217 16.58 -0.99 11.60
N ARG A 218 16.12 -2.14 12.10
CA ARG A 218 16.65 -3.46 11.73
C ARG A 218 16.32 -3.83 10.30
N ALA A 219 15.05 -3.63 9.88
CA ALA A 219 14.63 -3.82 8.50
C ALA A 219 15.45 -2.95 7.54
N SER A 220 15.66 -1.67 7.90
CA SER A 220 16.51 -0.73 7.16
C SER A 220 17.93 -1.24 6.96
N ARG A 221 18.58 -1.75 8.02
CA ARG A 221 19.93 -2.30 7.94
C ARG A 221 20.00 -3.57 7.09
N SER A 222 19.05 -4.50 7.27
CA SER A 222 19.00 -5.77 6.52
C SER A 222 18.78 -5.54 5.03
N LEU A 223 17.92 -4.57 4.69
CA LEU A 223 17.59 -4.23 3.31
C LEU A 223 18.57 -3.23 2.69
N GLY A 224 19.43 -2.59 3.49
CA GLY A 224 20.34 -1.54 3.04
C GLY A 224 19.63 -0.29 2.54
N LEU A 225 18.51 0.08 3.16
CA LEU A 225 17.70 1.26 2.79
C LEU A 225 17.33 2.07 4.03
N ARG A 226 17.16 3.39 3.89
CA ARG A 226 16.78 4.29 4.99
C ARG A 226 15.26 4.30 5.16
N ALA A 227 14.73 3.24 5.76
CA ALA A 227 13.30 3.08 6.01
C ALA A 227 12.93 3.65 7.38
N ARG A 228 11.75 4.26 7.45
CA ARG A 228 11.12 4.60 8.72
C ARG A 228 9.73 4.01 8.78
N ALA A 229 9.34 3.54 9.97
CA ALA A 229 7.95 3.24 10.27
C ALA A 229 7.35 4.35 11.12
N GLN A 230 6.06 4.62 10.96
CA GLN A 230 5.32 5.59 11.76
C GLN A 230 3.92 5.14 12.09
N PHE A 231 3.39 5.61 13.21
CA PHE A 231 1.98 5.46 13.52
C PHE A 231 1.14 6.39 12.65
N CYS A 232 0.14 5.82 12.00
CA CYS A 232 -0.85 6.53 11.20
C CYS A 232 -2.17 6.61 12.00
N PRO A 233 -2.77 7.81 12.14
CA PRO A 233 -4.01 7.99 12.90
C PRO A 233 -5.27 7.58 12.12
N TYR A 234 -5.13 7.18 10.85
CA TYR A 234 -6.26 6.82 9.98
C TYR A 234 -6.35 5.30 9.82
N ALA A 235 -7.46 4.74 10.27
CA ALA A 235 -7.77 3.32 10.13
C ALA A 235 -7.95 2.92 8.66
N GLU A 236 -8.44 3.85 7.83
CA GLU A 236 -8.70 3.65 6.41
C GLU A 236 -7.45 3.22 5.62
N ILE A 237 -6.26 3.62 6.08
CA ILE A 237 -4.98 3.26 5.45
C ILE A 237 -4.60 1.79 5.72
N GLY A 238 -5.13 1.17 6.78
CA GLY A 238 -4.86 -0.23 7.14
C GLY A 238 -6.04 -1.18 6.89
N MET A 239 -7.08 -0.69 6.21
CA MET A 239 -8.33 -1.43 5.92
C MET A 239 -8.43 -1.80 4.44
N ASP A 240 -7.59 -2.75 4.01
CA ASP A 240 -7.66 -3.36 2.69
C ASP A 240 -8.80 -4.40 2.57
N VAL A 241 -9.34 -4.52 1.35
CA VAL A 241 -10.37 -5.51 1.02
C VAL A 241 -9.72 -6.80 0.53
N ASP A 242 -9.27 -7.66 1.43
CA ASP A 242 -8.68 -8.96 1.07
C ASP A 242 -9.65 -10.16 1.17
N LYS A 243 -10.74 -10.01 1.92
CA LYS A 243 -11.69 -11.08 2.23
C LYS A 243 -13.13 -10.63 1.97
N ALA A 244 -14.03 -11.58 1.75
CA ALA A 244 -15.44 -11.32 1.52
C ALA A 244 -16.06 -10.47 2.63
N HIS A 245 -15.73 -10.73 3.90
CA HIS A 245 -16.22 -9.91 5.01
C HIS A 245 -15.61 -8.51 5.05
N HIS A 246 -14.39 -8.29 4.53
CA HIS A 246 -13.84 -6.94 4.38
C HIS A 246 -14.63 -6.15 3.32
N LEU A 247 -15.03 -6.83 2.24
CA LEU A 247 -15.84 -6.24 1.18
C LEU A 247 -17.20 -5.77 1.72
N GLU A 248 -17.86 -6.59 2.55
CA GLU A 248 -19.11 -6.22 3.22
C GLU A 248 -18.93 -5.01 4.13
N VAL A 249 -17.89 -4.98 4.96
CA VAL A 249 -17.56 -3.83 5.83
C VAL A 249 -17.34 -2.56 5.00
N MET A 250 -16.61 -2.65 3.88
CA MET A 250 -16.35 -1.50 3.01
C MET A 250 -17.57 -1.02 2.25
N ARG A 251 -18.45 -1.92 1.80
CA ARG A 251 -19.74 -1.54 1.19
C ARG A 251 -20.58 -0.74 2.17
N ALA A 252 -20.82 -1.26 3.37
CA ALA A 252 -21.61 -0.56 4.37
C ALA A 252 -21.01 0.80 4.75
N TYR A 253 -19.68 0.85 4.94
CA TYR A 253 -18.98 2.08 5.29
C TYR A 253 -19.05 3.17 4.21
N LEU A 254 -18.88 2.79 2.95
CA LEU A 254 -18.88 3.74 1.83
C LEU A 254 -20.30 4.14 1.40
N GLU A 255 -21.28 3.25 1.53
CA GLU A 255 -22.70 3.60 1.34
C GLU A 255 -23.15 4.65 2.34
N ALA A 256 -22.77 4.53 3.61
CA ALA A 256 -23.14 5.49 4.66
C ALA A 256 -22.52 6.89 4.48
N LYS A 257 -21.50 7.03 3.62
CA LYS A 257 -20.80 8.29 3.33
C LYS A 257 -21.27 8.98 2.05
N ARG A 258 -22.14 8.33 1.29
CA ARG A 258 -22.63 8.80 0.00
C ARG A 258 -23.89 9.64 0.18
#